data_AF-A0A1B6E696-F1
#
_entry.id   AF-A0A1B6E696-F1
#
_cell.length_a   1.000
_cell.length_b   1.000
_cell.length_c   1.000
_cell.angle_alpha   90.00
_cell.angle_beta   90.00
_cell.angle_gamma   90.00
#
_symmetry.space_group_name_H-M   'P 1'
#
loop_
_entity.id
_entity.type
_entity.pdbx_description
1 polymer ?
#
loop_
_entity_poly.entity_id
_entity_poly.type
_entity_poly.pdbx_seq_one_letter_code
_entity_poly.pdbx_strand_id
1 'polypeptide(L)'
;MGPELYTELLRLCKSYNPDTRLVLYVAVCVVSEVPTTGAVKWERQLVSRCAKLRISRSLIPPKQVTANITRDSEDPETLILTSLPGVSQGSQRARQISFTNIQRHLRQRGVSLRRHFPEVYQRLCAYVEGTSERFTPVTIYPRDSASGKNFMCIIMPDAEPEKLQLLPTDSTRVQTIDISQES
;
A
#
# COMPACT_ATOMS: atom_id res chain seq x y z
N MET A 1 -31.69 -16.45 9.09
CA MET A 1 -30.67 -15.37 9.05
C MET A 1 -30.79 -14.59 10.35
N GLY A 2 -29.72 -14.47 11.14
CA GLY A 2 -29.76 -13.67 12.37
C GLY A 2 -29.81 -12.16 12.08
N PRO A 3 -30.35 -11.34 13.01
CA PRO A 3 -30.48 -9.89 12.83
C PRO A 3 -29.14 -9.17 12.67
N GLU A 4 -28.08 -9.69 13.28
CA GLU A 4 -26.72 -9.16 13.17
C GLU A 4 -26.16 -9.31 11.75
N LEU A 5 -26.31 -10.51 11.16
CA LEU A 5 -25.88 -10.80 9.80
C LEU A 5 -26.66 -9.98 8.78
N TYR A 6 -27.96 -9.77 9.02
CA TYR A 6 -28.79 -8.92 8.17
C TYR A 6 -28.30 -7.47 8.15
N THR A 7 -28.01 -6.93 9.33
CA THR A 7 -27.49 -5.56 9.49
C THR A 7 -26.13 -5.40 8.81
N GLU A 8 -25.26 -6.40 8.95
CA GLU A 8 -23.97 -6.43 8.28
C GLU A 8 -24.09 -6.52 6.76
N LEU A 9 -24.93 -7.41 6.25
CA LEU A 9 -25.18 -7.54 4.82
C LEU A 9 -25.71 -6.23 4.24
N LEU A 10 -26.67 -5.58 4.90
CA LEU A 10 -27.18 -4.28 4.49
C LEU A 10 -26.10 -3.20 4.46
N ARG A 11 -25.20 -3.19 5.45
CA ARG A 11 -24.06 -2.26 5.51
C ARG A 11 -23.12 -2.47 4.32
N LEU A 12 -22.82 -3.73 3.98
CA LEU A 12 -21.99 -4.07 2.83
C LEU A 12 -22.68 -3.67 1.52
N CYS A 13 -23.97 -3.97 1.36
CA CYS A 13 -24.75 -3.60 0.17
C CYS A 13 -24.88 -2.08 -0.03
N LYS A 14 -24.84 -1.28 1.05
CA LYS A 14 -24.86 0.20 0.95
C LYS A 14 -23.50 0.82 0.63
N SER A 15 -22.40 0.12 0.90
CA SER A 15 -21.04 0.69 0.86
C SER A 15 -20.11 0.05 -0.18
N TYR A 16 -20.55 -1.00 -0.87
CA TYR A 16 -19.74 -1.65 -1.91
C TYR A 16 -19.82 -0.88 -3.23
N ASN A 17 -18.74 -0.97 -4.02
CA ASN A 17 -18.69 -0.46 -5.37
C ASN A 17 -18.92 -1.62 -6.35
N PRO A 18 -20.04 -1.65 -7.10
CA PRO A 18 -20.39 -2.76 -7.99
C PRO A 18 -19.45 -2.90 -9.19
N ASP A 19 -18.72 -1.85 -9.58
CA ASP A 19 -17.76 -1.91 -10.68
C ASP A 19 -16.48 -2.70 -10.31
N THR A 20 -16.21 -2.89 -9.01
CA THR A 20 -14.92 -3.45 -8.53
C THR A 20 -15.07 -4.57 -7.51
N ARG A 21 -16.23 -4.69 -6.88
CA ARG A 21 -16.47 -5.59 -5.75
C ARG A 21 -17.85 -6.21 -5.86
N LEU A 22 -17.96 -7.46 -5.40
CA LEU A 22 -19.22 -8.15 -5.22
C LEU A 22 -19.43 -8.45 -3.73
N VAL A 23 -20.68 -8.53 -3.31
CA VAL A 23 -21.05 -9.00 -1.98
C VAL A 23 -21.58 -10.41 -2.13
N LEU A 24 -20.92 -11.36 -1.49
CA LEU A 24 -21.30 -12.77 -1.47
C LEU A 24 -22.02 -13.07 -0.16
N TYR A 25 -23.22 -13.63 -0.25
CA TYR A 25 -23.96 -14.18 0.88
C TYR A 25 -24.10 -15.68 0.67
N VAL A 26 -23.64 -16.47 1.63
CA VAL A 26 -23.68 -17.94 1.60
C VAL A 26 -24.46 -18.42 2.80
N ALA A 27 -25.37 -19.38 2.57
CA ALA A 27 -26.08 -20.08 3.62
C ALA A 27 -25.99 -21.59 3.39
N VAL A 28 -25.62 -22.33 4.43
CA VAL A 28 -25.48 -23.78 4.45
C VAL A 28 -26.51 -24.31 5.45
N CYS A 29 -27.38 -25.21 4.99
CA CYS A 29 -28.33 -25.91 5.84
C CYS A 29 -27.74 -27.28 6.18
N VAL A 30 -27.36 -27.46 7.45
CA VAL A 30 -26.92 -28.74 7.97
C VAL A 30 -28.16 -29.50 8.43
N VAL A 31 -28.35 -30.70 7.89
CA VAL A 31 -29.42 -31.60 8.30
C VAL A 31 -28.79 -32.72 9.11
N SER A 32 -29.21 -32.89 10.35
CA SER A 32 -28.73 -33.96 11.22
C SER A 32 -29.88 -34.86 11.60
N GLU A 33 -29.65 -36.16 11.59
CA GLU A 33 -30.54 -37.09 12.27
C GLU A 33 -30.35 -36.94 13.77
N VAL A 34 -31.45 -36.85 14.50
CA VAL A 34 -31.45 -36.80 15.96
C VAL A 34 -31.74 -38.22 16.46
N PRO A 35 -30.81 -38.84 17.21
CA PRO A 35 -31.02 -40.19 17.73
C PRO A 35 -32.25 -40.19 18.64
N THR A 36 -33.32 -40.84 18.18
CA THR A 36 -34.57 -40.93 18.91
C THR A 36 -35.05 -42.38 18.88
N THR A 37 -35.51 -42.89 20.03
CA THR A 37 -36.12 -44.22 20.15
C THR A 37 -37.52 -44.17 19.55
N GLY A 38 -37.63 -44.38 18.25
CA GLY A 38 -38.88 -44.31 17.51
C GLY A 38 -38.68 -43.80 16.08
N ALA A 39 -39.63 -43.01 15.59
CA ALA A 39 -39.54 -42.43 14.25
C ALA A 39 -38.37 -41.44 14.14
N VAL A 40 -37.63 -41.53 13.02
CA VAL A 40 -36.47 -40.68 12.72
C VAL A 40 -36.85 -39.21 12.77
N LYS A 41 -36.21 -38.45 13.67
CA LYS A 41 -36.36 -37.00 13.77
C LYS A 41 -35.16 -36.31 13.12
N TRP A 42 -35.43 -35.38 12.22
CA TRP A 42 -34.40 -34.58 11.55
C TRP A 42 -34.34 -33.17 12.16
N GLU A 43 -33.14 -32.73 12.53
CA GLU A 43 -32.84 -31.34 12.89
C GLU A 43 -32.22 -30.60 11.70
N ARG A 44 -32.58 -29.33 11.55
CA ARG A 44 -32.05 -28.45 10.50
C ARG A 44 -31.42 -27.23 11.13
N GLN A 45 -30.12 -27.08 10.95
CA GLN A 45 -29.37 -25.91 11.40
C GLN A 45 -28.90 -25.09 10.20
N LEU A 46 -29.29 -23.82 10.16
CA LEU A 46 -28.86 -22.90 9.11
C LEU A 46 -27.66 -22.08 9.58
N VAL A 47 -26.54 -22.21 8.88
CA VAL A 47 -25.34 -21.38 9.08
C VAL A 47 -25.21 -20.43 7.91
N SER A 48 -25.09 -19.14 8.16
CA SER A 48 -24.98 -18.12 7.09
C SER A 48 -23.85 -17.14 7.35
N ARG A 49 -23.23 -16.67 6.26
CA ARG A 49 -22.11 -15.71 6.25
C ARG A 49 -22.22 -14.81 5.04
N CYS A 50 -21.75 -13.57 5.17
CA CYS A 50 -21.55 -12.68 4.05
C CYS A 50 -20.13 -12.13 4.01
N ALA A 51 -19.63 -11.89 2.81
CA ALA A 51 -18.31 -11.32 2.58
C ALA A 51 -18.34 -10.34 1.41
N LYS A 52 -17.45 -9.35 1.45
CA LYS A 52 -17.18 -8.44 0.33
C LYS A 52 -15.92 -8.92 -0.39
N LEU A 53 -16.06 -9.28 -1.65
CA LEU A 53 -14.99 -9.84 -2.49
C LEU A 53 -14.67 -8.87 -3.62
N ARG A 54 -13.43 -8.85 -4.08
CA ARG A 54 -13.05 -8.11 -5.29
C ARG A 54 -13.37 -8.95 -6.53
N ILE A 55 -13.88 -8.30 -7.57
CA ILE A 55 -14.16 -8.96 -8.85
C ILE A 55 -12.84 -9.24 -9.55
N SER A 56 -12.70 -10.44 -10.13
CA SER A 56 -11.58 -10.81 -10.98
C SER A 56 -11.51 -9.91 -12.20
N ARG A 57 -10.32 -9.37 -12.49
CA ARG A 57 -10.12 -8.37 -13.56
C ARG A 57 -10.54 -8.83 -14.94
N SER A 58 -10.54 -10.14 -15.19
CA SER A 58 -11.03 -10.75 -16.43
C SER A 58 -12.53 -10.51 -16.67
N LEU A 59 -13.29 -10.16 -15.64
CA LEU A 59 -14.74 -9.95 -15.69
C LEU A 59 -15.14 -8.48 -15.63
N ILE A 60 -14.17 -7.56 -15.49
CA ILE A 60 -14.44 -6.12 -15.49
C ILE A 60 -14.48 -5.68 -16.96
N PRO A 61 -15.63 -5.21 -17.49
CA PRO A 61 -15.70 -4.77 -18.87
C PRO A 61 -14.74 -3.60 -19.08
N PRO A 62 -13.95 -3.60 -20.17
CA PRO A 62 -13.02 -2.52 -20.45
C PRO A 62 -13.82 -1.26 -20.74
N LYS A 63 -14.05 -0.42 -19.72
CA LYS A 63 -14.48 0.97 -19.94
C LYS A 63 -13.39 1.61 -20.79
N GLN A 64 -13.79 2.15 -21.94
CA GLN A 64 -12.96 2.84 -22.92
C GLN A 64 -12.19 3.98 -22.24
N VAL A 65 -11.02 3.67 -21.67
CA VAL A 65 -10.00 4.67 -21.39
C VAL A 65 -8.98 4.49 -22.49
N THR A 66 -9.04 5.42 -23.42
CA THR A 66 -8.14 5.58 -24.55
C THR A 66 -6.67 5.45 -24.15
N ALA A 67 -5.92 4.82 -25.05
CA ALA A 67 -4.47 4.80 -25.20
C ALA A 67 -3.66 3.82 -24.32
N ASN A 68 -3.34 2.68 -24.94
CA ASN A 68 -1.99 2.13 -25.05
C ASN A 68 -1.11 2.17 -23.80
N ILE A 69 -1.33 1.26 -22.85
CA ILE A 69 -0.26 0.82 -21.95
C ILE A 69 -0.30 -0.71 -21.87
N THR A 70 0.61 -1.32 -22.61
CA THR A 70 1.13 -2.66 -22.34
C THR A 70 1.44 -2.81 -20.86
N ARG A 71 0.70 -3.73 -20.22
CA ARG A 71 1.13 -4.72 -19.21
C ARG A 71 1.86 -4.20 -17.95
N ASP A 72 1.47 -4.80 -16.83
CA ASP A 72 2.02 -4.70 -15.47
C ASP A 72 1.74 -3.47 -14.60
N SER A 73 1.55 -3.79 -13.32
CA SER A 73 1.44 -2.93 -12.12
C SER A 73 0.04 -2.45 -11.74
N GLU A 74 -0.66 -3.32 -10.99
CA GLU A 74 -1.65 -2.87 -10.00
C GLU A 74 -1.10 -2.84 -8.56
N ASP A 75 0.20 -3.06 -8.36
CA ASP A 75 0.89 -2.50 -7.18
C ASP A 75 1.85 -1.42 -7.66
N PRO A 76 1.81 -0.21 -7.09
CA PRO A 76 2.77 0.83 -7.42
C PRO A 76 4.18 0.35 -7.06
N GLU A 77 5.12 0.53 -7.98
CA GLU A 77 6.54 0.34 -7.70
C GLU A 77 6.89 1.11 -6.43
N THR A 78 7.60 0.48 -5.50
CA THR A 78 7.92 1.10 -4.21
C THR A 78 9.40 1.47 -4.19
N LEU A 79 9.68 2.76 -4.15
CA LEU A 79 11.01 3.32 -3.99
C LEU A 79 11.25 3.67 -2.53
N ILE A 80 12.32 3.14 -1.93
CA ILE A 80 12.71 3.43 -0.56
C ILE A 80 14.05 4.16 -0.61
N LEU A 81 14.06 5.42 -0.18
CA LEU A 81 15.25 6.25 -0.08
C LEU A 81 15.68 6.28 1.39
N THR A 82 16.71 5.52 1.72
CA THR A 82 17.15 5.34 3.12
C THR A 82 18.66 5.33 3.25
N SER A 83 19.19 5.79 4.37
CA SER A 83 20.63 5.66 4.66
C SER A 83 20.86 4.32 5.37
N LEU A 84 21.78 3.48 4.88
CA LEU A 84 22.07 2.19 5.50
C LEU A 84 22.94 2.34 6.76
N PRO A 85 22.79 1.47 7.78
CA PRO A 85 23.56 1.55 9.02
C PRO A 85 25.05 1.32 8.73
N GLY A 86 25.90 2.25 9.19
CA GLY A 86 27.37 2.17 9.05
C GLY A 86 28.05 3.44 8.51
N VAL A 87 27.30 4.35 7.88
CA VAL A 87 27.85 5.56 7.26
C VAL A 87 27.44 6.81 8.03
N SER A 88 28.36 7.36 8.84
CA SER A 88 28.34 8.70 9.49
C SER A 88 26.98 9.46 9.55
N GLN A 89 25.97 8.83 10.15
CA GLN A 89 24.54 9.18 10.14
C GLN A 89 24.17 10.49 10.89
N GLY A 90 25.14 11.34 11.20
CA GLY A 90 24.93 12.51 12.05
C GLY A 90 25.68 13.77 11.64
N SER A 91 26.56 13.70 10.64
CA SER A 91 27.28 14.90 10.19
C SER A 91 26.39 15.76 9.28
N GLN A 92 26.50 17.08 9.40
CA GLN A 92 25.81 18.02 8.50
C GLN A 92 26.11 17.71 7.02
N ARG A 93 27.35 17.26 6.73
CA ARG A 93 27.77 16.82 5.41
C ARG A 93 26.99 15.60 4.93
N ALA A 94 26.79 14.58 5.76
CA ALA A 94 25.98 13.41 5.42
C ALA A 94 24.51 13.78 5.14
N ARG A 95 23.95 14.73 5.88
CA ARG A 95 22.59 15.25 5.63
C ARG A 95 22.50 15.95 4.28
N GLN A 96 23.50 16.78 3.94
CA GLN A 96 23.57 17.47 2.65
C GLN A 96 23.69 16.50 1.46
N ILE A 97 24.50 15.44 1.62
CA ILE A 97 24.65 14.37 0.63
C ILE A 97 23.29 13.66 0.45
N SER A 98 22.66 13.26 1.55
CA SER A 98 21.35 12.59 1.55
C SER A 98 20.29 13.42 0.82
N PHE A 99 20.22 14.72 1.10
CA PHE A 99 19.29 15.63 0.42
C PHE A 99 19.54 15.71 -1.09
N THR A 100 20.80 15.88 -1.49
CA THR A 100 21.20 15.96 -2.89
C THR A 100 20.83 14.68 -3.63
N ASN A 101 21.09 13.53 -3.01
CA ASN A 101 20.76 12.22 -3.55
C ASN A 101 19.25 11.99 -3.65
N ILE A 102 18.47 12.33 -2.62
CA ILE A 102 17.00 12.26 -2.68
C ILE A 102 16.47 13.08 -3.86
N GLN A 103 16.94 14.32 -4.00
CA GLN A 103 16.51 15.18 -5.11
C GLN A 103 16.92 14.60 -6.46
N ARG A 104 18.13 14.05 -6.58
CA ARG A 104 18.65 13.45 -7.82
C ARG A 104 17.78 12.27 -8.26
N HIS A 105 17.53 11.31 -7.38
CA HIS A 105 16.72 10.12 -7.69
C HIS A 105 15.29 10.47 -8.09
N LEU A 106 14.67 11.44 -7.40
CA LEU A 106 13.33 11.90 -7.76
C LEU A 106 13.32 12.66 -9.10
N ARG A 107 14.31 13.52 -9.35
CA ARG A 107 14.41 14.26 -10.63
C ARG A 107 14.66 13.35 -11.82
N GLN A 108 15.42 12.27 -11.66
CA GLN A 108 15.63 11.27 -12.71
C GLN A 108 14.31 10.63 -13.17
N ARG A 109 13.32 10.53 -12.27
CA ARG A 109 11.95 10.08 -12.56
C ARG A 109 10.99 11.24 -12.93
N GLY A 110 11.53 12.44 -13.19
CA GLY A 110 10.75 13.64 -13.50
C GLY A 110 10.02 14.28 -12.31
N VAL A 111 10.31 13.86 -11.08
CA VAL A 111 9.65 14.34 -9.87
C VAL A 111 10.45 15.49 -9.25
N SER A 112 9.90 16.70 -9.32
CA SER A 112 10.44 17.86 -8.59
C SER A 112 9.81 17.99 -7.20
N LEU A 113 10.57 17.70 -6.13
CA LEU A 113 10.09 17.87 -4.75
C LEU A 113 9.58 19.30 -4.48
N ARG A 114 10.31 20.32 -4.93
CA ARG A 114 9.94 21.73 -4.69
C ARG A 114 8.61 22.12 -5.32
N ARG A 115 8.24 21.52 -6.46
CA ARG A 115 6.99 21.82 -7.18
C ARG A 115 5.83 20.93 -6.74
N HIS A 116 6.07 19.63 -6.61
CA HIS A 116 5.02 18.64 -6.37
C HIS A 116 4.78 18.38 -4.88
N PHE A 117 5.81 18.51 -4.03
CA PHE A 117 5.76 18.19 -2.59
C PHE A 117 6.51 19.26 -1.76
N PRO A 118 6.08 20.53 -1.79
CA PRO A 118 6.79 21.65 -1.17
C PRO A 118 6.99 21.47 0.34
N GLU A 119 6.04 20.86 1.04
CA GLU A 119 6.16 20.57 2.47
C GLU A 119 7.29 19.59 2.78
N VAL A 120 7.41 18.52 1.98
CA VAL A 120 8.47 17.52 2.16
C VAL A 120 9.84 18.14 1.85
N TYR A 121 9.89 19.00 0.83
CA TYR A 121 11.09 19.77 0.52
C TYR A 121 11.52 20.66 1.69
N GLN A 122 10.59 21.41 2.30
CA GLN A 122 10.88 22.27 3.46
C GLN A 122 11.37 21.47 4.67
N ARG A 123 10.73 20.32 4.98
CA ARG A 123 11.18 19.44 6.07
C ARG A 123 12.58 18.91 5.84
N LEU A 124 12.91 18.55 4.59
CA LEU A 124 14.26 18.11 4.24
C LEU A 124 15.28 19.25 4.38
N CYS A 125 14.96 20.48 3.98
CA CYS A 125 15.81 21.65 4.22
C CYS A 125 16.06 21.88 5.71
N ALA A 126 15.00 21.89 6.54
CA ALA A 126 15.11 22.06 7.99
C ALA A 126 15.96 20.98 8.68
N TYR A 127 15.92 19.75 8.15
CA TYR A 127 16.76 18.65 8.62
C TYR A 127 18.24 18.85 8.27
N VAL A 128 18.54 19.31 7.05
CA VAL A 128 19.91 19.60 6.59
C VAL A 128 20.50 20.83 7.29
N GLU A 129 19.70 21.86 7.52
CA GLU A 129 20.06 23.09 8.22
C GLU A 129 20.33 22.86 9.72
N GLY A 130 20.03 21.67 10.24
CA GLY A 130 20.27 21.31 11.64
C GLY A 130 19.18 21.82 12.60
N THR A 131 18.11 22.43 12.08
CA THR A 131 16.95 22.84 12.89
C THR A 131 16.20 21.65 13.48
N SER A 132 16.27 20.49 12.80
CA SER A 132 15.71 19.24 13.28
C SER A 132 16.81 18.19 13.47
N GLU A 133 16.89 17.60 14.67
CA GLU A 133 17.86 16.56 14.97
C GLU A 133 17.58 15.24 14.23
N ARG A 134 16.31 14.91 13.96
CA ARG A 134 15.88 13.67 13.31
C ARG A 134 14.82 13.94 12.26
N PHE A 135 14.93 13.27 11.11
CA PHE A 135 13.91 13.30 10.08
C PHE A 135 12.83 12.25 10.32
N THR A 136 11.57 12.68 10.45
CA THR A 136 10.44 11.73 10.50
C THR A 136 10.21 11.09 9.12
N PRO A 137 10.17 9.75 9.01
CA PRO A 137 9.83 9.06 7.77
C PRO A 137 8.61 9.65 7.06
N VAL A 138 8.72 9.89 5.76
CA VAL A 138 7.62 10.40 4.93
C VAL A 138 7.37 9.47 3.76
N THR A 139 6.10 9.14 3.53
CA THR A 139 5.65 8.43 2.32
C THR A 139 4.91 9.41 1.41
N ILE A 140 5.29 9.44 0.14
CA ILE A 140 4.63 10.21 -0.91
C ILE A 140 4.29 9.31 -2.11
N TYR A 141 3.33 9.74 -2.93
CA TYR A 141 2.88 9.03 -4.14
C TYR A 141 3.13 9.87 -5.40
N PRO A 142 4.39 10.03 -5.83
CA PRO A 142 4.73 10.75 -7.05
C PRO A 142 4.24 10.03 -8.32
N ARG A 143 4.09 10.82 -9.38
CA ARG A 143 3.90 10.34 -10.75
C ARG A 143 5.23 10.38 -11.49
N ASP A 144 5.69 9.24 -11.98
CA ASP A 144 6.87 9.17 -12.84
C ASP A 144 6.53 9.75 -14.22
N SER A 145 7.35 10.70 -14.67
CA SER A 145 7.14 11.37 -15.96
C SER A 145 7.53 10.50 -17.15
N ALA A 146 8.44 9.52 -16.95
CA ALA A 146 8.87 8.62 -18.01
C ALA A 146 7.83 7.53 -18.29
N SER A 147 7.28 6.90 -17.24
CA SER A 147 6.26 5.85 -17.38
C SER A 147 4.82 6.35 -17.33
N GLY A 148 4.59 7.57 -16.83
CA GLY A 148 3.25 8.13 -16.58
C GLY A 148 2.50 7.47 -15.41
N LYS A 149 3.09 6.48 -14.73
CA LYS A 149 2.51 5.70 -13.63
C LYS A 149 2.84 6.34 -12.27
N ASN A 150 1.95 6.14 -11.30
CA ASN A 150 2.22 6.52 -9.91
C ASN A 150 3.06 5.45 -9.23
N PHE A 151 4.02 5.87 -8.41
CA PHE A 151 4.85 4.98 -7.59
C PHE A 151 4.84 5.45 -6.13
N MET A 152 5.05 4.54 -5.18
CA MET A 152 5.17 4.89 -3.77
C MET A 152 6.62 5.22 -3.49
N CYS A 153 6.91 6.37 -2.87
CA CYS A 153 8.25 6.74 -2.45
C CYS A 153 8.28 6.96 -0.94
N ILE A 154 9.10 6.19 -0.24
CA ILE A 154 9.35 6.30 1.20
C ILE A 154 10.70 6.99 1.39
N ILE A 155 10.75 8.06 2.16
CA ILE A 155 11.96 8.87 2.42
C ILE A 155 12.31 8.75 3.90
N MET A 156 13.44 8.12 4.21
CA MET A 156 13.91 7.83 5.57
C MET A 156 15.43 8.05 5.69
N PRO A 157 15.89 9.30 5.83
CA PRO A 157 17.31 9.61 5.95
C PRO A 157 17.96 9.04 7.20
N ASP A 158 17.23 8.96 8.32
CA ASP A 158 17.71 8.41 9.60
C ASP A 158 17.01 7.07 9.90
N ALA A 159 17.33 6.02 9.15
CA ALA A 159 16.70 4.73 9.41
C ALA A 159 17.34 4.02 10.61
N GLU A 160 16.54 3.81 11.65
CA GLU A 160 16.91 2.91 12.75
C GLU A 160 16.94 1.46 12.22
N PRO A 161 17.93 0.65 12.61
CA PRO A 161 18.13 -0.70 12.07
C PRO A 161 16.92 -1.61 12.29
N GLU A 162 16.13 -1.38 13.34
CA GLU A 162 14.89 -2.10 13.64
C GLU A 162 13.76 -1.79 12.62
N LYS A 163 13.72 -0.57 12.09
CA LYS A 163 12.72 -0.14 11.09
C LYS A 163 13.06 -0.65 9.69
N LEU A 164 14.33 -0.94 9.41
CA LEU A 164 14.79 -1.54 8.16
C LEU A 164 14.36 -3.01 8.02
N GLN A 165 14.24 -3.75 9.13
CA GLN A 165 13.77 -5.14 9.13
C GLN A 165 12.27 -5.28 8.80
N LEU A 166 11.51 -4.20 8.95
CA LEU A 166 10.09 -4.12 8.58
C LEU A 166 9.87 -3.76 7.11
N LEU A 167 10.94 -3.43 6.38
CA LEU A 167 10.82 -3.17 4.95
C LEU A 167 10.57 -4.49 4.21
N PRO A 168 9.64 -4.52 3.25
CA PRO A 168 9.41 -5.71 2.45
C PRO A 168 10.64 -5.99 1.58
N THR A 169 11.51 -6.89 2.04
CA THR A 169 12.73 -7.32 1.33
C THR A 169 12.42 -8.23 0.14
N ASP A 170 11.27 -8.92 0.18
CA ASP A 170 10.96 -10.07 -0.70
C ASP A 170 9.93 -9.77 -1.80
N SER A 171 9.82 -8.52 -2.25
CA SER A 171 8.97 -8.22 -3.40
C SER A 171 9.80 -7.68 -4.55
N THR A 172 9.66 -8.32 -5.72
CA THR A 172 10.30 -7.97 -7.00
C THR A 172 10.06 -6.54 -7.49
N ARG A 173 9.31 -5.73 -6.73
CA ARG A 173 8.85 -4.38 -7.07
C ARG A 173 9.20 -3.33 -6.00
N VAL A 174 9.99 -3.68 -4.98
CA VAL A 174 10.56 -2.74 -4.01
C VAL A 174 12.02 -2.46 -4.39
N GLN A 175 12.33 -1.20 -4.67
CA GLN A 175 13.69 -0.73 -4.90
C GLN A 175 14.14 0.11 -3.70
N THR A 176 15.12 -0.39 -2.96
CA THR A 176 15.77 0.36 -1.87
C THR A 176 17.06 0.97 -2.38
N ILE A 177 17.23 2.28 -2.15
CA ILE A 177 18.39 3.05 -2.56
C ILE A 177 19.05 3.63 -1.31
N ASP A 178 20.35 3.36 -1.18
CA ASP A 178 21.20 3.99 -0.18
C ASP A 178 21.50 5.44 -0.59
N ILE A 179 21.02 6.40 0.20
CA ILE A 179 21.24 7.82 -0.06
C ILE A 179 22.46 8.39 0.66
N SER A 180 23.18 7.58 1.43
CA SER A 180 24.34 8.02 2.21
C SER A 180 25.65 8.11 1.41
N GLN A 181 25.70 7.51 0.22
CA GLN A 181 26.91 7.46 -0.61
C GLN A 181 27.10 8.73 -1.44
N GLU A 182 28.33 9.24 -1.48
CA GLU A 182 28.74 10.35 -2.34
C GLU A 182 28.96 9.77 -3.75
N SER A 183 28.00 9.97 -4.66
CA SER A 183 28.11 9.60 -6.09
C SER A 183 28.30 10.82 -6.98
#